data_AF-A0A9P6GTG6-F1
#
_entry.id   AF-A0A9P6GTG6-F1
#
_cell.length_a   1.000
_cell.length_b   1.000
_cell.length_c   1.000
_cell.angle_alpha   90.00
_cell.angle_beta   90.00
_cell.angle_gamma   90.00
#
_symmetry.space_group_name_H-M   'P 1'
#
loop_
_entity.id
_entity.type
_entity.pdbx_description
1 polymer ?
#
loop_
_entity_poly.entity_id
_entity_poly.type
_entity_poly.pdbx_seq_one_letter_code
_entity_poly.pdbx_strand_id
1 'polypeptide(L)'
;MSLAAAHSKTQVEWLDGTLGEKVHERAYPPGNHRKLSSGSLGSWRTHMDALREDDVDWDIRIRTQLLVFSKAARKLSTITHDEDTQQAHPAFETKSQNPIELAKRSTLRITPEDTHNAPTEPYGCDWDFIWLGHCSADLPPPSPAAPDRIMLLNDFTVPSPQYLRLHKSSPTGHIATLYPPYTRVYHRATNNTLCTSAYAVTQRGARKILFQLGVRDFSKGFDFALSDYCAGLVKGNGNGLLGQEF
;
A
#
# COMPACT_ATOMS: atom_id res chain seq x y z
N MET A 1 -7.50 -13.80 15.19
CA MET A 1 -8.47 -12.96 14.44
C MET A 1 -9.94 -13.31 14.63
N SER A 2 -10.31 -14.54 14.99
CA SER A 2 -11.73 -14.97 15.02
C SER A 2 -12.66 -14.11 15.87
N LEU A 3 -12.18 -13.58 17.01
CA LEU A 3 -12.98 -12.69 17.86
C LEU A 3 -13.27 -11.34 17.19
N ALA A 4 -12.27 -10.75 16.53
CA ALA A 4 -12.43 -9.48 15.84
C ALA A 4 -13.37 -9.62 14.65
N ALA A 5 -13.24 -10.70 13.86
CA ALA A 5 -14.11 -11.03 12.75
C ALA A 5 -15.57 -11.27 13.18
N ALA A 6 -15.79 -12.01 14.27
CA ALA A 6 -17.13 -12.22 14.81
C ALA A 6 -17.77 -10.89 15.25
N HIS A 7 -17.00 -10.02 15.90
CA HIS A 7 -17.49 -8.70 16.33
C HIS A 7 -17.81 -7.78 15.14
N SER A 8 -16.94 -7.76 14.12
CA SER A 8 -17.12 -6.95 12.90
C SER A 8 -18.00 -7.64 11.85
N LYS A 9 -18.63 -8.78 12.18
CA LYS A 9 -19.46 -9.59 11.27
C LYS A 9 -18.79 -9.79 9.92
N THR A 10 -17.56 -10.28 9.94
CA THR A 10 -16.88 -10.75 8.73
C THR A 10 -16.57 -12.21 8.77
N GLN A 11 -16.60 -12.77 7.57
CA GLN A 11 -16.13 -14.10 7.30
C GLN A 11 -14.62 -14.04 7.10
N VAL A 12 -13.92 -14.95 7.77
CA VAL A 12 -12.49 -15.15 7.60
C VAL A 12 -12.31 -16.58 7.14
N GLU A 13 -11.52 -16.76 6.10
CA GLU A 13 -10.99 -18.03 5.67
C GLU A 13 -9.54 -18.10 6.08
N TRP A 14 -9.09 -19.27 6.50
CA TRP A 14 -7.72 -19.48 6.96
C TRP A 14 -6.99 -20.29 5.91
N LEU A 15 -5.88 -19.75 5.43
CA LEU A 15 -4.97 -20.44 4.53
C LEU A 15 -3.74 -20.89 5.31
N ASP A 16 -3.37 -22.16 5.13
CA ASP A 16 -2.18 -22.70 5.77
C ASP A 16 -0.92 -22.11 5.13
N GLY A 17 -0.06 -21.54 5.98
CA GLY A 17 1.25 -21.06 5.56
C GLY A 17 2.13 -22.20 5.04
N THR A 18 2.84 -21.95 3.96
CA THR A 18 3.83 -22.89 3.43
C THR A 18 5.19 -22.67 4.09
N LEU A 19 5.78 -23.74 4.63
CA LEU A 19 7.17 -23.72 5.09
C LEU A 19 8.11 -23.69 3.90
N GLY A 20 9.16 -22.87 3.95
CA GLY A 20 10.14 -22.75 2.85
C GLY A 20 10.79 -24.07 2.45
N GLU A 21 11.03 -24.95 3.42
CA GLU A 21 11.59 -26.30 3.21
C GLU A 21 10.67 -27.23 2.40
N LYS A 22 9.36 -26.96 2.42
CA LYS A 22 8.36 -27.74 1.66
C LYS A 22 8.18 -27.23 0.23
N VAL A 23 8.75 -26.09 -0.13
CA VAL A 23 8.63 -25.53 -1.47
C VAL A 23 9.54 -26.31 -2.42
N HIS A 24 8.94 -26.94 -3.42
CA HIS A 24 9.65 -27.73 -4.41
C HIS A 24 10.58 -26.85 -5.27
N GLU A 25 11.81 -27.31 -5.56
CA GLU A 25 12.82 -26.49 -6.28
C GLU A 25 12.34 -25.99 -7.65
N ARG A 26 11.49 -26.76 -8.35
CA ARG A 26 10.88 -26.35 -9.64
C ARG A 26 9.81 -25.26 -9.52
N ALA A 27 9.32 -24.97 -8.32
CA ALA A 27 8.32 -23.93 -8.11
C ALA A 27 8.94 -22.53 -8.06
N TYR A 28 10.26 -22.42 -7.87
CA TYR A 28 10.93 -21.13 -7.81
C TYR A 28 11.06 -20.50 -9.20
N PRO A 29 10.69 -19.22 -9.37
CA PRO A 29 10.97 -18.49 -10.60
C PRO A 29 12.48 -18.22 -10.73
N PRO A 30 12.93 -17.75 -11.91
CA PRO A 30 14.28 -17.22 -12.07
C PRO A 30 14.59 -16.15 -11.03
N GLY A 31 15.86 -16.07 -10.61
CA GLY A 31 16.28 -15.09 -9.61
C GLY A 31 17.34 -15.64 -8.69
N ASN A 32 17.40 -15.09 -7.47
CA ASN A 32 18.41 -15.45 -6.47
C ASN A 32 17.77 -16.04 -5.21
N HIS A 33 16.71 -16.84 -5.39
CA HIS A 33 15.94 -17.45 -4.31
C HIS A 33 16.81 -18.22 -3.31
N ARG A 34 17.91 -18.84 -3.78
CA ARG A 34 18.85 -19.58 -2.92
C ARG A 34 19.59 -18.74 -1.88
N LYS A 35 19.61 -17.41 -2.02
CA LYS A 35 20.17 -16.49 -1.01
C LYS A 35 19.15 -16.06 0.04
N LEU A 36 17.87 -16.40 -0.16
CA LEU A 36 16.80 -16.05 0.76
C LEU A 36 16.71 -17.09 1.88
N SER A 37 16.28 -16.64 3.06
CA SER A 37 16.03 -17.55 4.18
C SER A 37 14.82 -18.44 3.90
N SER A 38 14.76 -19.60 4.54
CA SER A 38 13.59 -20.50 4.47
C SER A 38 12.28 -19.78 4.83
N GLY A 39 12.31 -18.87 5.81
CA GLY A 39 11.15 -18.04 6.16
C GLY A 39 10.68 -17.14 5.01
N SER A 40 11.60 -16.49 4.30
CA SER A 40 11.26 -15.65 3.14
C SER A 40 10.70 -16.46 1.97
N LEU A 41 11.22 -17.66 1.74
CA LEU A 41 10.72 -18.58 0.71
C LEU A 41 9.29 -19.04 1.03
N GLY A 42 9.05 -19.43 2.28
CA GLY A 42 7.73 -19.84 2.76
C GLY A 42 6.71 -18.71 2.71
N SER A 43 7.10 -17.51 3.16
CA SER A 43 6.26 -16.30 3.09
C SER A 43 5.89 -15.96 1.65
N TRP A 44 6.85 -15.95 0.72
CA TRP A 44 6.58 -15.74 -0.70
C TRP A 44 5.60 -16.77 -1.24
N ARG A 45 5.83 -18.08 -1.00
CA ARG A 45 4.94 -19.13 -1.50
C ARG A 45 3.52 -18.96 -0.96
N THR A 46 3.41 -18.70 0.34
CA THR A 46 2.12 -18.47 1.02
C THR A 46 1.36 -17.32 0.37
N HIS A 47 2.01 -16.18 0.12
CA HIS A 47 1.37 -15.06 -0.57
C HIS A 47 1.06 -15.37 -2.04
N MET A 48 1.88 -16.16 -2.74
CA MET A 48 1.56 -16.60 -4.10
C MET A 48 0.32 -17.52 -4.13
N ASP A 49 0.10 -18.31 -3.08
CA ASP A 49 -1.11 -19.13 -2.93
C ASP A 49 -2.32 -18.28 -2.54
N ALA A 50 -2.17 -17.37 -1.57
CA ALA A 50 -3.23 -16.42 -1.19
C ALA A 50 -3.56 -15.40 -2.30
N LEU A 51 -2.65 -15.06 -3.20
CA LEU A 51 -3.03 -14.24 -4.37
C LEU A 51 -3.93 -15.00 -5.35
N ARG A 52 -4.08 -16.32 -5.18
CA ARG A 52 -5.11 -17.12 -5.84
C ARG A 52 -6.40 -17.19 -4.99
N GLU A 53 -6.34 -16.90 -3.69
CA GLU A 53 -7.41 -16.99 -2.69
C GLU A 53 -7.28 -15.86 -1.61
N ASP A 54 -8.14 -14.84 -1.67
CA ASP A 54 -8.06 -13.55 -0.92
C ASP A 54 -7.91 -13.70 0.62
N ASP A 55 -6.98 -12.99 1.30
CA ASP A 55 -6.68 -13.10 2.75
C ASP A 55 -6.34 -11.75 3.43
N VAL A 56 -6.90 -11.47 4.64
CA VAL A 56 -6.49 -10.39 5.58
C VAL A 56 -6.94 -10.59 7.04
N ASP A 57 -6.06 -10.17 7.97
CA ASP A 57 -6.33 -9.81 9.38
C ASP A 57 -6.59 -8.31 9.61
N TRP A 58 -7.55 -7.93 10.47
CA TRP A 58 -7.95 -6.51 10.62
C TRP A 58 -8.44 -6.04 12.01
N ASP A 59 -8.47 -4.72 12.25
CA ASP A 59 -8.96 -4.05 13.50
C ASP A 59 -10.49 -4.19 13.66
N ILE A 60 -11.02 -4.25 14.89
CA ILE A 60 -12.48 -4.33 15.12
C ILE A 60 -13.28 -3.13 14.56
N ARG A 61 -12.65 -1.96 14.43
CA ARG A 61 -13.22 -0.71 13.88
C ARG A 61 -13.04 -0.58 12.37
N ILE A 62 -12.52 -1.62 11.72
CA ILE A 62 -12.18 -1.60 10.30
C ILE A 62 -13.33 -1.19 9.39
N ARG A 63 -14.59 -1.47 9.73
CA ARG A 63 -15.74 -1.01 8.92
C ARG A 63 -15.75 0.51 8.75
N THR A 64 -15.60 1.24 9.84
CA THR A 64 -15.56 2.71 9.81
C THR A 64 -14.29 3.20 9.14
N GLN A 65 -13.15 2.56 9.42
CA GLN A 65 -11.88 2.93 8.76
C GLN A 65 -11.92 2.70 7.25
N LEU A 66 -12.53 1.60 6.80
CA LEU A 66 -12.71 1.27 5.38
C LEU A 66 -13.67 2.22 4.69
N LEU A 67 -14.71 2.71 5.37
CA LEU A 67 -15.58 3.74 4.83
C LEU A 67 -14.81 5.03 4.56
N VAL A 68 -14.00 5.49 5.52
CA VAL A 68 -13.19 6.71 5.34
C VAL A 68 -12.07 6.47 4.31
N PHE A 69 -11.44 5.30 4.33
CA PHE A 69 -10.46 4.90 3.33
C PHE A 69 -11.07 4.91 1.93
N SER A 70 -12.32 4.45 1.76
CA SER A 70 -13.01 4.45 0.47
C SER A 70 -13.07 5.85 -0.15
N LYS A 71 -13.30 6.88 0.67
CA LYS A 71 -13.31 8.30 0.23
C LYS A 71 -11.92 8.76 -0.15
N ALA A 72 -10.92 8.41 0.66
CA ALA A 72 -9.53 8.74 0.36
C ALA A 72 -9.06 8.07 -0.94
N ALA A 73 -9.34 6.78 -1.13
CA ALA A 73 -8.96 6.01 -2.32
C ALA A 73 -9.52 6.64 -3.60
N ARG A 74 -10.82 6.97 -3.63
CA ARG A 74 -11.43 7.62 -4.81
C ARG A 74 -10.82 8.98 -5.09
N LYS A 75 -10.64 9.80 -4.06
CA LYS A 75 -10.05 11.14 -4.21
C LYS A 75 -8.58 11.09 -4.64
N LEU A 76 -7.83 10.11 -4.16
CA LEU A 76 -6.44 9.89 -4.55
C LEU A 76 -6.33 9.44 -6.01
N SER A 77 -7.24 8.58 -6.47
CA SER A 77 -7.32 8.17 -7.88
C SER A 77 -7.56 9.38 -8.81
N THR A 78 -8.46 10.29 -8.43
CA THR A 78 -8.68 11.54 -9.20
C THR A 78 -7.41 12.40 -9.27
N ILE A 79 -6.74 12.59 -8.14
CA ILE A 79 -5.47 13.34 -8.07
C ILE A 79 -4.43 12.74 -9.04
N THR A 80 -4.26 11.42 -9.02
CA THR A 80 -3.26 10.76 -9.86
C THR A 80 -3.56 10.88 -11.36
N HIS A 81 -4.84 10.85 -11.75
CA HIS A 81 -5.22 11.07 -13.15
C HIS A 81 -4.93 12.51 -13.61
N ASP A 82 -5.15 13.50 -12.74
CA ASP A 82 -4.85 14.90 -13.07
C ASP A 82 -3.33 15.11 -13.24
N GLU A 83 -2.50 14.46 -12.42
CA GLU A 83 -1.03 14.47 -12.56
C GLU A 83 -0.55 13.80 -13.87
N ASP A 84 -1.12 12.64 -14.24
CA ASP A 84 -0.76 11.95 -15.49
C ASP A 84 -1.17 12.76 -16.74
N THR A 85 -2.26 13.53 -16.65
CA THR A 85 -2.79 14.34 -17.76
C THR A 85 -2.08 15.69 -17.88
N GLN A 86 -1.61 16.26 -16.76
CA GLN A 86 -0.84 17.49 -16.73
C GLN A 86 0.65 17.18 -16.82
N GLN A 87 1.16 17.10 -18.05
CA GLN A 87 2.61 17.02 -18.34
C GLN A 87 3.38 18.05 -17.50
N ALA A 88 4.22 17.53 -16.60
CA ALA A 88 5.10 18.22 -15.66
C ALA A 88 5.25 19.74 -15.91
N HIS A 89 4.54 20.55 -15.12
CA HIS A 89 4.84 21.97 -15.03
C HIS A 89 6.30 22.15 -14.57
N PRO A 90 7.08 23.06 -15.18
CA PRO A 90 8.47 23.24 -14.84
C PRO A 90 8.60 23.58 -13.35
N ALA A 91 9.57 22.92 -12.70
CA ALA A 91 9.89 23.08 -11.29
C ALA A 91 10.03 24.58 -10.96
N PHE A 92 9.03 25.11 -10.27
CA PHE A 92 9.13 26.45 -9.71
C PHE A 92 10.25 26.41 -8.65
N GLU A 93 11.27 27.24 -8.80
CA GLU A 93 12.45 27.27 -7.93
C GLU A 93 12.05 27.35 -6.45
N THR A 94 12.17 26.21 -5.76
CA THR A 94 11.82 26.10 -4.35
C THR A 94 12.98 26.62 -3.51
N LYS A 95 13.06 27.94 -3.28
CA LYS A 95 13.87 28.50 -2.19
C LYS A 95 13.48 27.83 -0.88
N SER A 96 14.31 26.93 -0.34
CA SER A 96 14.37 26.51 1.08
C SER A 96 13.03 26.60 1.83
N GLN A 97 11.99 25.90 1.35
CA GLN A 97 10.68 25.92 2.02
C GLN A 97 10.69 24.96 3.21
N ASN A 98 10.06 25.37 4.31
CA ASN A 98 9.93 24.55 5.51
C ASN A 98 9.22 23.21 5.15
N PRO A 99 9.80 22.03 5.48
CA PRO A 99 9.23 20.73 5.16
C PRO A 99 7.77 20.54 5.59
N ILE A 100 7.36 21.16 6.71
CA ILE A 100 6.00 21.09 7.23
C ILE A 100 5.04 21.85 6.31
N GLU A 101 5.43 23.02 5.81
CA GLU A 101 4.61 23.81 4.90
C GLU A 101 4.47 23.11 3.53
N LEU A 102 5.54 22.47 3.05
CA LEU A 102 5.49 21.63 1.86
C LEU A 102 4.55 20.43 2.04
N ALA A 103 4.61 19.75 3.20
CA ALA A 103 3.71 18.65 3.50
C ALA A 103 2.24 19.11 3.54
N LYS A 104 1.94 20.26 4.14
CA LYS A 104 0.58 20.84 4.15
C LYS A 104 0.08 21.15 2.74
N ARG A 105 0.91 21.72 1.87
CA ARG A 105 0.54 22.03 0.48
C ARG A 105 0.29 20.79 -0.36
N SER A 106 1.10 19.75 -0.12
CA SER A 106 0.99 18.48 -0.86
C SER A 106 -0.17 17.60 -0.36
N THR A 107 -0.92 18.02 0.67
CA THR A 107 -1.91 17.16 1.34
C THR A 107 -3.30 17.78 1.40
N LEU A 108 -4.29 17.07 0.86
CA LEU A 108 -5.69 17.44 0.97
C LEU A 108 -6.33 16.87 2.24
N ARG A 109 -7.12 17.67 2.93
CA ARG A 109 -7.91 17.20 4.07
C ARG A 109 -9.20 16.51 3.63
N ILE A 110 -9.58 15.45 4.34
CA ILE A 110 -10.91 14.84 4.29
C ILE A 110 -11.57 14.82 5.67
N THR A 111 -12.89 14.68 5.68
CA THR A 111 -13.70 14.52 6.90
C THR A 111 -14.41 13.16 6.87
N PRO A 112 -14.74 12.58 8.05
CA PRO A 112 -15.48 11.32 8.12
C PRO A 112 -16.92 11.38 7.61
N GLU A 113 -17.51 12.57 7.44
CA GLU A 113 -18.95 12.83 7.23
C GLU A 113 -19.68 11.82 6.36
N ASP A 114 -20.77 11.26 6.88
CA ASP A 114 -21.54 10.19 6.25
C ASP A 114 -22.19 10.65 4.94
N THR A 115 -21.61 10.23 3.82
CA THR A 115 -22.31 10.27 2.53
C THR A 115 -23.38 9.18 2.56
N HIS A 116 -24.65 9.57 2.67
CA HIS A 116 -25.80 8.65 2.70
C HIS A 116 -25.94 7.79 1.43
N ASN A 117 -25.23 8.14 0.35
CA ASN A 117 -25.16 7.34 -0.88
C ASN A 117 -23.79 6.67 -0.97
N ALA A 118 -23.75 5.36 -0.71
CA ALA A 118 -22.58 4.55 -0.98
C ALA A 118 -22.44 4.38 -2.51
N PRO A 119 -21.31 4.76 -3.13
CA PRO A 119 -21.09 4.49 -4.54
C PRO A 119 -20.99 2.98 -4.77
N THR A 120 -21.35 2.54 -5.98
CA THR A 120 -21.30 1.13 -6.39
C THR A 120 -19.88 0.56 -6.24
N GLU A 121 -18.86 1.37 -6.55
CA GLU A 121 -17.45 1.03 -6.39
C GLU A 121 -16.84 1.82 -5.22
N PRO A 122 -16.87 1.27 -3.98
CA PRO A 122 -16.45 2.02 -2.79
C PRO A 122 -14.99 2.49 -2.88
N TYR A 123 -14.08 1.69 -3.44
CA TYR A 123 -12.66 2.06 -3.54
C TYR A 123 -12.28 2.62 -4.92
N GLY A 124 -13.26 2.81 -5.81
CA GLY A 124 -13.02 3.08 -7.23
C GLY A 124 -12.57 1.82 -7.99
N CYS A 125 -12.37 1.99 -9.30
CA CYS A 125 -11.99 0.90 -10.22
C CYS A 125 -10.51 0.91 -10.59
N ASP A 126 -9.81 2.01 -10.35
CA ASP A 126 -8.44 2.22 -10.83
C ASP A 126 -7.40 1.99 -9.74
N TRP A 127 -7.33 0.74 -9.28
CA TRP A 127 -6.28 0.27 -8.38
C TRP A 127 -5.99 -1.20 -8.65
N ASP A 128 -4.74 -1.61 -8.42
CA ASP A 128 -4.32 -3.01 -8.52
C ASP A 128 -4.10 -3.62 -7.14
N PHE A 129 -3.54 -2.83 -6.22
CA PHE A 129 -3.19 -3.25 -4.87
C PHE A 129 -3.42 -2.10 -3.88
N ILE A 130 -4.06 -2.40 -2.76
CA ILE A 130 -4.26 -1.48 -1.64
C ILE A 130 -3.50 -2.02 -0.44
N TRP A 131 -2.63 -1.18 0.13
CA TRP A 131 -1.93 -1.51 1.36
C TRP A 131 -2.70 -0.98 2.58
N LEU A 132 -3.31 -1.85 3.37
CA LEU A 132 -4.10 -1.47 4.56
C LEU A 132 -3.27 -1.55 5.85
N GLY A 133 -2.31 -2.48 5.91
CA GLY A 133 -1.46 -2.73 7.07
C GLY A 133 -0.01 -2.90 6.66
N HIS A 134 0.83 -1.99 7.14
CA HIS A 134 2.26 -1.93 6.88
C HIS A 134 3.04 -1.58 8.15
N CYS A 135 4.33 -1.90 8.16
CA CYS A 135 5.25 -1.52 9.25
C CYS A 135 6.14 -0.33 8.87
N SER A 136 6.26 -0.06 7.57
CA SER A 136 6.99 1.07 6.99
C SER A 136 6.26 1.53 5.73
N ALA A 137 6.27 2.84 5.48
CA ALA A 137 5.80 3.44 4.23
C ALA A 137 6.45 4.83 4.11
N ASP A 138 7.23 5.03 3.06
CA ASP A 138 7.78 6.35 2.79
C ASP A 138 6.70 7.23 2.17
N LEU A 139 6.64 8.50 2.59
CA LEU A 139 5.77 9.45 1.91
C LEU A 139 6.36 9.73 0.53
N PRO A 140 5.52 9.94 -0.51
CA PRO A 140 6.01 10.46 -1.77
C PRO A 140 6.79 11.78 -1.53
N PRO A 141 7.69 12.20 -2.43
CA PRO A 141 8.30 13.52 -2.32
C PRO A 141 7.22 14.61 -2.39
N PRO A 142 7.27 15.67 -1.55
CA PRO A 142 6.27 16.74 -1.60
C PRO A 142 6.18 17.36 -2.99
N SER A 143 4.99 17.37 -3.59
CA SER A 143 4.77 18.00 -4.88
C SER A 143 4.43 19.48 -4.69
N PRO A 144 5.20 20.41 -5.31
CA PRO A 144 4.93 21.84 -5.22
C PRO A 144 3.78 22.29 -6.13
N ALA A 145 3.37 21.46 -7.09
CA ALA A 145 2.43 21.80 -8.15
C ALA A 145 1.00 21.29 -7.88
N ALA A 146 0.88 20.09 -7.30
CA ALA A 146 -0.39 19.44 -7.01
C ALA A 146 -0.30 18.65 -5.69
N PRO A 147 -1.42 18.47 -4.96
CA PRO A 147 -1.42 17.60 -3.81
C PRO A 147 -1.26 16.14 -4.23
N ASP A 148 -0.43 15.35 -3.53
CA ASP A 148 -0.15 13.93 -3.78
C ASP A 148 -0.66 13.02 -2.64
N ARG A 149 -1.23 13.63 -1.59
CA ARG A 149 -1.64 12.97 -0.35
C ARG A 149 -3.01 13.42 0.11
N ILE A 150 -3.60 12.59 0.96
CA ILE A 150 -4.82 12.91 1.70
C ILE A 150 -4.58 12.71 3.19
N MET A 151 -5.11 13.59 4.03
CA MET A 151 -5.07 13.45 5.49
C MET A 151 -6.45 13.45 6.13
N LEU A 152 -6.58 12.64 7.17
CA LEU A 152 -7.64 12.67 8.15
C LEU A 152 -7.05 13.08 9.50
N LEU A 153 -7.52 14.20 10.05
CA LEU A 153 -7.10 14.68 11.37
C LEU A 153 -7.96 14.06 12.47
N ASN A 154 -7.39 14.04 13.69
CA ASN A 154 -8.07 13.60 14.92
C ASN A 154 -8.59 12.16 14.87
N ASP A 155 -7.87 11.29 14.17
CA ASP A 155 -8.13 9.86 14.17
C ASP A 155 -7.46 9.19 15.37
N PHE A 156 -8.23 8.95 16.43
CA PHE A 156 -7.75 8.30 17.66
C PHE A 156 -7.34 6.84 17.48
N THR A 157 -7.54 6.26 16.29
CA THR A 157 -6.98 4.93 15.96
C THR A 157 -5.51 5.00 15.53
N VAL A 158 -5.01 6.19 15.17
CA VAL A 158 -3.60 6.45 14.91
C VAL A 158 -2.87 6.64 16.24
N PRO A 159 -1.78 5.91 16.53
CA PRO A 159 -1.01 6.12 17.76
C PRO A 159 -0.42 7.54 17.86
N SER A 160 -0.10 7.98 19.09
CA SER A 160 0.61 9.24 19.26
C SER A 160 2.02 9.19 18.63
N PRO A 161 2.61 10.33 18.22
CA PRO A 161 3.88 10.36 17.49
C PRO A 161 5.04 9.56 18.10
N GLN A 162 5.11 9.47 19.43
CA GLN A 162 6.14 8.70 20.14
C GLN A 162 6.05 7.18 19.95
N TYR A 163 4.87 6.68 19.55
CA TYR A 163 4.60 5.27 19.29
C TYR A 163 4.59 4.94 17.78
N LEU A 164 4.82 5.93 16.90
CA LEU A 164 4.96 5.73 15.46
C LEU A 164 6.39 5.29 15.10
N ARG A 165 6.89 4.27 15.79
CA ARG A 165 8.21 3.65 15.59
C ARG A 165 8.07 2.14 15.59
N LEU A 166 8.75 1.48 14.66
CA LEU A 166 8.74 0.01 14.57
C LEU A 166 9.38 -0.64 15.81
N HIS A 167 10.50 -0.08 16.28
CA HIS A 167 11.15 -0.43 17.53
C HIS A 167 11.74 0.83 18.19
N LYS A 168 12.10 0.77 19.47
CA LYS A 168 12.64 1.92 20.24
C LYS A 168 13.84 2.60 19.57
N SER A 169 14.67 1.82 18.88
CA SER A 169 15.87 2.27 18.16
C SER A 169 15.62 2.73 16.72
N SER A 170 14.41 2.52 16.18
CA SER A 170 14.08 2.94 14.82
C SER A 170 13.96 4.47 14.75
N PRO A 171 14.37 5.09 13.63
CA PRO A 171 14.14 6.51 13.40
C PRO A 171 12.63 6.79 13.47
N THR A 172 12.30 8.02 13.89
CA THR A 172 10.90 8.45 13.89
C THR A 172 10.49 8.68 12.44
N GLY A 173 9.42 8.02 11.99
CA GLY A 173 8.92 8.20 10.62
C GLY A 173 8.53 9.65 10.36
N HIS A 174 8.69 10.11 9.10
CA HIS A 174 8.40 11.50 8.71
C HIS A 174 6.96 11.93 9.03
N ILE A 175 6.01 11.01 9.04
CA ILE A 175 4.62 11.32 9.39
C ILE A 175 4.47 11.92 10.79
N ALA A 176 5.28 11.48 11.75
CA ALA A 176 5.21 11.91 13.14
C ALA A 176 5.77 13.32 13.37
N THR A 177 6.55 13.85 12.42
CA THR A 177 7.12 15.21 12.48
C THR A 177 6.42 16.18 11.52
N LEU A 178 5.90 15.69 10.40
CA LEU A 178 5.27 16.52 9.37
C LEU A 178 3.80 16.85 9.66
N TYR A 179 3.08 16.01 10.41
CA TYR A 179 1.66 16.18 10.69
C TYR A 179 1.36 16.28 12.18
N PRO A 180 0.24 16.91 12.56
CA PRO A 180 -0.23 16.90 13.95
C PRO A 180 -0.44 15.47 14.47
N PRO A 181 -0.38 15.26 15.81
CA PRO A 181 -0.75 13.98 16.42
C PRO A 181 -2.12 13.47 15.94
N TYR A 182 -2.30 12.15 15.91
CA TYR A 182 -3.55 11.51 15.49
C TYR A 182 -3.96 11.83 14.04
N THR A 183 -2.98 12.03 13.16
CA THR A 183 -3.22 12.24 11.73
C THR A 183 -3.00 10.95 10.95
N ARG A 184 -4.02 10.48 10.24
CA ARG A 184 -3.90 9.40 9.25
C ARG A 184 -3.64 10.02 7.89
N VAL A 185 -2.64 9.50 7.17
CA VAL A 185 -2.29 9.93 5.82
C VAL A 185 -2.52 8.79 4.85
N TYR A 186 -3.11 9.09 3.69
CA TYR A 186 -3.33 8.18 2.57
C TYR A 186 -2.56 8.71 1.38
N HIS A 187 -1.82 7.84 0.71
CA HIS A 187 -0.99 8.19 -0.43
C HIS A 187 -0.74 6.97 -1.30
N ARG A 188 -0.22 7.19 -2.51
CA ARG A 188 0.21 6.10 -3.39
C ARG A 188 1.39 5.37 -2.75
N ALA A 189 1.41 4.04 -2.88
CA ALA A 189 2.54 3.25 -2.42
C ALA A 189 3.84 3.74 -3.09
N THR A 190 4.86 3.94 -2.29
CA THR A 190 6.20 4.32 -2.71
C THR A 190 7.14 3.14 -2.48
N ASN A 191 8.38 3.30 -2.91
CA ASN A 191 9.44 2.39 -2.50
C ASN A 191 9.51 2.36 -0.95
N ASN A 192 9.87 1.23 -0.36
CA ASN A 192 10.01 1.04 1.09
C ASN A 192 8.68 1.01 1.90
N THR A 193 7.56 0.77 1.21
CA THR A 193 6.34 0.25 1.87
C THR A 193 6.55 -1.23 2.18
N LEU A 194 6.59 -1.62 3.46
CA LEU A 194 7.00 -2.96 3.92
C LEU A 194 5.99 -3.58 4.89
N CYS A 195 6.11 -4.90 5.06
CA CYS A 195 5.17 -5.77 5.77
C CYS A 195 3.78 -5.77 5.12
N THR A 196 3.28 -6.94 4.73
CA THR A 196 1.95 -7.11 4.12
C THR A 196 0.94 -7.64 5.13
N SER A 197 0.84 -6.98 6.30
CA SER A 197 -0.05 -7.42 7.39
C SER A 197 -1.54 -7.34 7.03
N ALA A 198 -1.91 -6.44 6.11
CA ALA A 198 -3.24 -6.38 5.52
C ALA A 198 -3.18 -5.69 4.15
N TYR A 199 -3.82 -6.27 3.14
CA TYR A 199 -3.93 -5.67 1.82
C TYR A 199 -5.21 -6.10 1.10
N ALA A 200 -5.64 -5.33 0.10
CA ALA A 200 -6.62 -5.80 -0.87
C ALA A 200 -5.98 -5.82 -2.25
N VAL A 201 -6.41 -6.73 -3.11
CA VAL A 201 -5.88 -6.86 -4.47
C VAL A 201 -7.04 -7.07 -5.44
N THR A 202 -7.00 -6.43 -6.60
CA THR A 202 -7.97 -6.74 -7.66
C THR A 202 -7.54 -7.99 -8.41
N GLN A 203 -8.47 -8.68 -9.08
CA GLN A 203 -8.12 -9.83 -9.92
C GLN A 203 -7.09 -9.46 -11.00
N ARG A 204 -7.20 -8.24 -11.56
CA ARG A 204 -6.21 -7.68 -12.50
C ARG A 204 -4.85 -7.52 -11.83
N GLY A 205 -4.81 -6.91 -10.64
CA GLY A 205 -3.60 -6.73 -9.86
C GLY A 205 -2.93 -8.06 -9.48
N ALA A 206 -3.72 -9.03 -9.01
CA ALA A 206 -3.23 -10.36 -8.62
C ALA A 206 -2.54 -11.05 -9.79
N ARG A 207 -3.13 -11.01 -11.00
CA ARG A 207 -2.50 -11.58 -12.21
C ARG A 207 -1.16 -10.92 -12.53
N LYS A 208 -1.06 -9.59 -12.43
CA LYS A 208 0.19 -8.86 -12.67
C LYS A 208 1.25 -9.20 -11.61
N ILE A 209 0.87 -9.26 -10.34
CA ILE A 209 1.77 -9.59 -9.22
C ILE A 209 2.25 -11.04 -9.33
N LEU A 210 1.36 -12.00 -9.57
CA LEU A 210 1.70 -13.41 -9.79
C LEU A 210 2.65 -13.59 -10.96
N PHE A 211 2.45 -12.85 -12.05
CA PHE A 211 3.38 -12.89 -13.17
C PHE A 211 4.74 -12.28 -12.79
N GLN A 212 4.75 -11.12 -12.15
CA GLN A 212 5.99 -10.42 -11.84
C GLN A 212 6.83 -11.16 -10.79
N LEU A 213 6.21 -11.64 -9.72
CA LEU A 213 6.88 -12.24 -8.56
C LEU A 213 6.89 -13.77 -8.59
N GLY A 214 6.07 -14.40 -9.43
CA GLY A 214 5.97 -15.85 -9.59
C GLY A 214 6.56 -16.39 -10.89
N VAL A 215 6.90 -15.53 -11.86
CA VAL A 215 7.48 -15.95 -13.15
C VAL A 215 8.74 -15.19 -13.51
N ARG A 216 8.84 -13.88 -13.25
CA ARG A 216 9.93 -13.05 -13.79
C ARG A 216 11.16 -12.94 -12.90
N ASP A 217 10.99 -12.59 -11.64
CA ASP A 217 12.10 -12.48 -10.69
C ASP A 217 11.65 -12.73 -9.26
N PHE A 218 12.43 -13.53 -8.53
CA PHE A 218 12.36 -13.64 -7.09
C PHE A 218 13.76 -13.57 -6.47
N SER A 219 14.09 -12.37 -5.98
CA SER A 219 15.44 -12.04 -5.51
C SER A 219 15.47 -11.42 -4.10
N LYS A 220 14.31 -11.12 -3.52
CA LYS A 220 14.14 -10.49 -2.20
C LYS A 220 12.84 -10.95 -1.55
N GLY A 221 12.66 -10.63 -0.26
CA GLY A 221 11.42 -10.91 0.47
C GLY A 221 10.17 -10.39 -0.26
N PHE A 222 9.04 -11.08 -0.08
CA PHE A 222 7.81 -10.80 -0.83
C PHE A 222 7.37 -9.34 -0.71
N ASP A 223 7.35 -8.80 0.50
CA ASP A 223 6.97 -7.41 0.78
C ASP A 223 7.92 -6.41 0.13
N PHE A 224 9.23 -6.64 0.17
CA PHE A 224 10.21 -5.81 -0.55
C PHE A 224 9.99 -5.88 -2.06
N ALA A 225 9.76 -7.07 -2.62
CA ALA A 225 9.54 -7.23 -4.06
C ALA A 225 8.23 -6.55 -4.51
N LEU A 226 7.19 -6.66 -3.68
CA LEU A 226 5.92 -6.00 -3.90
C LEU A 226 6.03 -4.47 -3.78
N SER A 227 6.83 -3.99 -2.83
CA SER A 227 7.15 -2.56 -2.66
C SER A 227 7.73 -1.97 -3.95
N ASP A 228 8.75 -2.62 -4.50
CA ASP A 228 9.36 -2.22 -5.78
C ASP A 228 8.36 -2.25 -6.93
N TYR A 229 7.52 -3.28 -6.99
CA TYR A 229 6.51 -3.42 -8.03
C TYR A 229 5.50 -2.26 -7.97
N CYS A 230 4.95 -1.99 -6.79
CA CYS A 230 4.00 -0.89 -6.56
C CYS A 230 4.64 0.49 -6.81
N ALA A 231 5.93 0.63 -6.51
CA ALA A 231 6.72 1.84 -6.77
C ALA A 231 7.12 2.01 -8.26
N GLY A 232 6.78 1.05 -9.14
CA GLY A 232 7.11 1.11 -10.56
C GLY A 232 8.59 0.86 -10.88
N LEU A 233 9.38 0.34 -9.94
CA LEU A 233 10.83 0.15 -10.09
C LEU A 233 11.20 -1.13 -10.87
N VAL A 234 10.22 -1.98 -11.18
CA VAL A 234 10.45 -3.26 -11.84
C VAL A 234 10.37 -3.13 -13.37
N LYS A 235 11.41 -3.60 -14.07
CA LYS A 235 11.54 -3.52 -15.54
C LYS A 235 10.34 -4.15 -16.25
N GLY A 236 9.79 -3.51 -17.28
CA GLY A 236 8.63 -4.00 -18.04
C GLY A 236 7.28 -3.39 -17.61
N ASN A 237 7.28 -2.55 -16.57
CA ASN A 237 6.12 -1.75 -16.18
C ASN A 237 5.95 -0.45 -17.01
N GLY A 238 6.68 -0.32 -18.12
CA GLY A 238 6.69 0.86 -18.98
C GLY A 238 5.43 1.08 -19.83
N ASN A 239 4.51 0.11 -19.87
CA ASN A 239 3.26 0.22 -20.63
C ASN A 239 2.03 -0.02 -19.72
N GLY A 240 1.91 0.78 -18.66
CA GLY A 240 0.65 0.94 -17.93
C GLY A 240 -0.44 1.66 -18.74
N LEU A 241 -0.10 2.17 -19.93
CA LEU A 241 -1.03 2.67 -20.94
C LEU A 241 -0.71 2.00 -22.27
N LEU A 242 -1.70 1.25 -22.79
CA LEU A 242 -1.80 0.67 -24.14
C LEU A 242 -0.76 -0.42 -24.51
N GLY A 243 -1.29 -1.60 -24.82
CA GLY A 243 -0.53 -2.68 -25.44
C GLY A 243 -1.31 -4.00 -25.42
N GLN A 244 -2.31 -4.11 -26.29
CA GLN A 244 -2.58 -5.40 -26.93
C GLN A 244 -1.27 -5.87 -27.57
N GLU A 245 -0.91 -7.13 -27.42
CA GLU A 245 -0.42 -7.96 -28.52
C GLU A 245 -0.36 -9.43 -28.07
N PHE A 246 -1.22 -10.20 -28.74
CA PHE A 246 -1.41 -11.66 -28.84
C PHE A 246 -1.28 -12.55 -27.60
#